data_AF-A0A354GP44-F1
#
_entry.id   AF-A0A354GP44-F1
#
_cell.length_a   1.000
_cell.length_b   1.000
_cell.length_c   1.000
_cell.angle_alpha   90.00
_cell.angle_beta   90.00
_cell.angle_gamma   90.00
#
_symmetry.space_group_name_H-M   'P 1'
#
loop_
_entity.id
_entity.type
_entity.pdbx_description
1 polymer ?
#
loop_
_entity_poly.entity_id
_entity_poly.type
_entity_poly.pdbx_seq_one_letter_code
_entity_poly.pdbx_strand_id
1 'polypeptide(L)'
;MPARESKPAGESFVELLRQQIEFLQGGVYEYESLDIYTAGSDEPWSFDTESELEIHEEQGLLVARDGPSEEQGNEDVPEYVIRLNAIVGSQLV
;
A
#
# COMPACT_ATOMS: atom_id res chain seq x y z
N MET A 1 22.52 30.63 -13.28
CA MET A 1 22.21 29.24 -12.90
C MET A 1 20.87 28.91 -13.56
N PRO A 2 20.78 27.94 -14.47
CA PRO A 2 19.49 27.57 -15.03
C PRO A 2 18.62 26.97 -13.92
N ALA A 3 17.36 27.43 -13.85
CA ALA A 3 16.35 26.86 -12.98
C ALA A 3 16.26 25.36 -13.25
N ARG A 4 16.30 24.53 -12.20
CA ARG A 4 15.95 23.12 -12.33
C ARG A 4 14.52 23.09 -12.85
N GLU A 5 14.34 22.59 -14.07
CA GLU A 5 13.03 22.21 -14.58
C GLU A 5 12.46 21.19 -13.59
N SER A 6 11.50 21.64 -12.78
CA SER A 6 10.63 20.72 -12.06
C SER A 6 9.91 19.92 -13.14
N LYS A 7 10.23 18.62 -13.21
CA LYS A 7 9.46 17.65 -13.99
C LYS A 7 7.96 17.91 -13.72
N PRO A 8 7.06 17.69 -14.70
CA PRO A 8 5.63 17.68 -14.40
C PRO A 8 5.43 16.83 -13.15
N ALA A 9 4.60 17.29 -12.21
CA ALA A 9 4.32 16.57 -10.97
C ALA A 9 3.78 15.18 -11.35
N GLY A 10 4.69 14.23 -11.51
CA GLY A 10 4.37 12.83 -11.69
C GLY A 10 3.63 12.40 -10.44
N GLU A 11 2.64 11.54 -10.62
CA GLU A 11 1.90 10.92 -9.52
C GLU A 11 2.89 10.56 -8.41
N SER A 12 2.62 11.06 -7.21
CA SER A 12 3.40 10.72 -6.04
C SER A 12 3.33 9.22 -5.82
N PHE A 13 4.36 8.65 -5.20
CA PHE A 13 4.37 7.22 -4.89
C PHE A 13 3.13 6.79 -4.09
N VAL A 14 2.62 7.67 -3.25
CA VAL A 14 1.39 7.43 -2.47
C VAL A 14 0.15 7.37 -3.35
N GLU A 15 0.04 8.23 -4.36
CA GLU A 15 -1.06 8.18 -5.34
C GLU A 15 -1.04 6.87 -6.14
N LEU A 16 0.14 6.42 -6.57
CA LEU A 16 0.29 5.13 -7.24
C LEU A 16 -0.08 3.96 -6.33
N LEU A 17 0.35 4.00 -5.06
CA LEU A 17 0.03 2.97 -4.09
C LEU A 17 -1.48 2.89 -3.81
N ARG A 18 -2.16 4.05 -3.68
CA ARG A 18 -3.63 4.09 -3.55
C ARG A 18 -4.31 3.47 -4.75
N GLN A 19 -3.87 3.83 -5.95
CA GLN A 19 -4.44 3.30 -7.18
C GLN A 19 -4.28 1.77 -7.25
N GLN A 20 -3.15 1.23 -6.80
CA GLN A 20 -2.94 -0.22 -6.73
C GLN A 20 -3.89 -0.90 -5.73
N ILE A 21 -4.09 -0.31 -4.55
CA ILE A 21 -5.04 -0.81 -3.56
C ILE A 21 -6.47 -0.82 -4.13
N GLU A 22 -6.88 0.26 -4.80
CA GLU A 22 -8.18 0.34 -5.48
C GLU A 22 -8.32 -0.73 -6.58
N PHE A 23 -7.26 -1.05 -7.32
CA PHE A 23 -7.29 -2.11 -8.32
C PHE A 23 -7.39 -3.51 -7.71
N LEU A 24 -6.70 -3.76 -6.60
CA LEU A 24 -6.79 -5.03 -5.87
C LEU A 24 -8.22 -5.25 -5.34
N GLN A 25 -8.80 -4.23 -4.68
CA GLN A 25 -10.11 -4.34 -4.04
C GLN A 25 -11.29 -4.18 -5.01
N GLY A 26 -11.09 -3.45 -6.12
CA GLY A 26 -12.15 -3.13 -7.07
C GLY A 26 -12.64 -4.32 -7.90
N GLY A 27 -11.91 -5.45 -7.90
CA GLY A 27 -12.30 -6.68 -8.59
C GLY A 27 -12.43 -6.57 -10.12
N VAL A 28 -12.00 -5.44 -10.70
CA VAL A 28 -12.03 -5.20 -12.16
C VAL A 28 -10.95 -6.02 -12.86
N TYR A 29 -9.86 -6.31 -12.14
CA TYR A 29 -8.72 -7.07 -12.62
C TYR A 29 -8.50 -8.27 -11.69
N GLU A 30 -8.05 -9.39 -12.25
CA GLU A 30 -7.79 -10.63 -11.50
C GLU A 30 -6.42 -10.58 -10.79
N TYR A 31 -6.15 -9.51 -10.04
CA TYR A 31 -4.97 -9.45 -9.17
C TYR A 31 -5.23 -10.28 -7.91
N GLU A 32 -4.25 -11.11 -7.56
CA GLU A 32 -4.30 -11.98 -6.39
C GLU A 32 -3.85 -11.24 -5.14
N SER A 33 -2.84 -10.37 -5.27
CA SER A 33 -2.28 -9.65 -4.12
C SER A 33 -1.53 -8.36 -4.49
N LEU A 34 -1.27 -7.54 -3.47
CA LEU A 34 -0.37 -6.40 -3.52
C LEU A 34 0.86 -6.70 -2.65
N ASP A 35 2.00 -6.80 -3.30
CA ASP A 35 3.30 -6.95 -2.65
C ASP A 35 3.90 -5.58 -2.30
N ILE A 36 4.28 -5.39 -1.04
CA ILE A 36 4.94 -4.20 -0.51
C ILE A 36 6.36 -4.53 -0.10
N TYR A 37 7.33 -3.88 -0.75
CA TYR A 37 8.74 -4.05 -0.48
C TYR A 37 9.21 -2.97 0.51
N THR A 38 9.81 -3.38 1.62
CA THR A 38 10.31 -2.47 2.66
C THR A 38 11.82 -2.53 2.79
N ALA A 39 12.44 -1.39 3.13
CA ALA A 39 13.87 -1.33 3.36
C ALA A 39 14.27 -2.19 4.57
N GLY A 40 15.19 -3.13 4.36
CA GLY A 40 15.71 -4.02 5.42
C GLY A 40 14.92 -5.31 5.61
N SER A 41 13.93 -5.59 4.75
CA SER A 41 13.31 -6.91 4.62
C SER A 41 13.80 -7.58 3.33
N ASP A 42 14.07 -8.89 3.39
CA ASP A 42 14.47 -9.68 2.23
C ASP A 42 13.26 -10.21 1.43
N GLU A 43 12.08 -10.24 2.07
CA GLU A 43 10.82 -10.71 1.47
C GLU A 43 9.77 -9.58 1.46
N PRO A 44 8.91 -9.52 0.43
CA PRO A 44 7.80 -8.58 0.39
C PRO A 44 6.72 -8.94 1.40
N TRP A 45 5.95 -7.93 1.80
CA TRP A 45 4.68 -8.12 2.50
C TRP A 45 3.58 -8.26 1.46
N SER A 46 2.94 -9.42 1.41
CA SER A 46 1.86 -9.70 0.45
C SER A 46 0.52 -9.53 1.13
N PHE A 47 -0.35 -8.71 0.55
CA PHE A 47 -1.72 -8.49 1.02
C PHE A 47 -2.71 -8.87 -0.06
N ASP A 48 -3.68 -9.70 0.25
CA ASP A 48 -4.67 -10.20 -0.69
C ASP A 48 -5.90 -9.28 -0.79
N THR A 49 -6.90 -9.71 -1.56
CA THR A 49 -8.16 -8.97 -1.74
C THR A 49 -9.03 -8.94 -0.48
N GLU A 50 -8.76 -9.80 0.50
CA GLU A 50 -9.46 -9.83 1.79
C GLU A 50 -8.80 -8.89 2.81
N SER A 51 -7.56 -8.46 2.55
CA SER A 51 -6.79 -7.56 3.41
C SER A 51 -7.31 -6.12 3.34
N GLU A 52 -7.38 -5.46 4.49
CA GLU A 52 -7.70 -4.04 4.57
C GLU A 52 -6.41 -3.20 4.54
N LEU A 53 -6.36 -2.20 3.66
CA LEU A 53 -5.20 -1.34 3.48
C LEU A 53 -5.62 0.13 3.58
N GLU A 54 -5.11 0.82 4.60
CA GLU A 54 -5.39 2.24 4.86
C GLU A 54 -4.10 3.05 4.86
N ILE A 55 -4.05 4.12 4.05
CA ILE A 55 -2.90 5.03 4.05
C ILE A 55 -3.23 6.36 4.76
N HIS A 56 -2.47 6.60 5.82
CA HIS A 56 -2.48 7.79 6.66
C HIS A 56 -1.33 8.71 6.28
N GLU A 57 -1.55 9.56 5.28
CA GLU A 57 -0.52 10.43 4.70
C GLU A 57 0.09 11.42 5.69
N GLU A 58 -0.73 12.07 6.51
CA GLU A 58 -0.25 13.08 7.47
C GLU A 58 0.70 12.46 8.51
N GLN A 59 0.47 11.19 8.86
CA GLN A 59 1.26 10.40 9.79
C GLN A 59 2.43 9.69 9.11
N GLY A 60 2.38 9.56 7.78
CA GLY A 60 3.36 8.84 6.96
C GLY A 60 3.29 7.32 7.15
N LEU A 61 2.08 6.76 7.29
CA LEU A 61 1.84 5.34 7.61
C LEU A 61 0.94 4.66 6.56
N LEU A 62 1.23 3.39 6.30
CA LEU A 62 0.32 2.41 5.74
C LEU A 62 -0.05 1.44 6.87
N VAL A 63 -1.33 1.27 7.12
CA VAL A 63 -1.88 0.30 8.06
C VAL A 63 -2.49 -0.82 7.21
N ALA A 64 -2.07 -2.04 7.48
CA ALA A 64 -2.56 -3.24 6.81
C ALA A 64 -3.15 -4.19 7.84
N ARG A 65 -4.36 -4.68 7.61
CA ARG A 65 -5.01 -5.70 8.45
C ARG A 65 -5.21 -6.95 7.60
N ASP A 66 -4.58 -8.04 8.02
CA ASP A 66 -4.55 -9.31 7.29
C ASP A 66 -5.69 -10.22 7.76
N GLY A 67 -6.85 -10.04 7.14
CA GLY A 67 -8.07 -10.78 7.41
C GLY A 67 -9.35 -9.95 7.23
N PRO A 68 -10.53 -10.58 7.35
CA PRO A 68 -11.81 -9.91 7.11
C PRO A 68 -11.99 -8.74 8.10
N SER A 69 -12.47 -7.63 7.56
CA SER A 69 -12.51 -6.33 8.20
C SER A 69 -13.11 -6.30 9.61
N GLU A 70 -12.76 -5.27 10.39
CA GLU A 70 -13.42 -4.98 11.69
C GLU A 70 -14.96 -4.93 11.56
N GLU A 71 -15.49 -4.53 10.39
CA GLU A 71 -16.93 -4.56 10.11
C GLU A 71 -17.56 -5.96 10.19
N GLN A 72 -16.76 -7.02 10.10
CA GLN A 72 -17.19 -8.41 10.28
C GLN A 72 -17.06 -8.91 11.73
N GLY A 73 -16.63 -8.08 12.67
CA GLY A 73 -16.58 -8.40 14.09
C GLY A 73 -15.40 -9.28 14.53
N ASN A 74 -14.30 -9.26 13.78
CA ASN A 74 -13.04 -9.89 14.17
C ASN A 74 -12.13 -8.85 14.85
N GLU A 75 -12.03 -8.90 16.17
CA GLU A 75 -11.19 -7.99 16.98
C GLU A 75 -9.72 -8.46 17.06
N ASP A 76 -9.42 -9.67 16.58
CA ASP A 76 -8.11 -10.34 16.67
C ASP A 76 -7.32 -10.36 15.34
N VAL A 77 -7.72 -9.55 14.34
CA VAL A 77 -7.02 -9.51 13.05
C VAL A 77 -5.61 -8.92 13.23
N PRO A 78 -4.56 -9.56 12.71
CA PRO A 78 -3.21 -8.99 12.75
C PRO A 78 -3.15 -7.61 12.06
N GLU A 79 -2.78 -6.57 12.81
CA GLU A 79 -2.55 -5.23 12.30
C GLU A 79 -1.04 -4.98 12.13
N TYR A 80 -0.66 -4.51 10.94
CA TYR A 80 0.70 -4.16 10.58
C TYR A 80 0.79 -2.68 10.23
N VAL A 81 1.77 -1.99 10.82
CA VAL A 81 2.00 -0.56 10.57
C VAL A 81 3.34 -0.37 9.87
N ILE A 82 3.29 0.06 8.61
CA ILE A 82 4.45 0.27 7.75
C ILE A 82 4.65 1.77 7.53
N ARG A 83 5.86 2.27 7.76
CA ARG A 83 6.19 3.68 7.44
C ARG A 83 6.24 3.85 5.92
N LEU A 84 5.53 4.85 5.37
CA LEU A 84 5.53 5.10 3.91
C LEU A 84 6.93 5.36 3.37
N ASN A 85 7.80 6.00 4.14
CA ASN A 85 9.19 6.26 3.75
C ASN A 85 10.12 5.03 3.82
N ALA A 86 9.65 3.93 4.42
CA ALA A 86 10.35 2.65 4.42
C ALA A 86 9.95 1.77 3.24
N ILE A 87 8.85 2.10 2.53
CA ILE A 87 8.42 1.39 1.33
C ILE A 87 9.34 1.81 0.18
N VAL A 88 10.00 0.82 -0.41
CA VAL A 88 10.94 1.01 -1.53
C VAL A 88 10.35 0.58 -2.87
N GLY A 89 9.23 -0.13 -2.85
CA GLY A 89 8.49 -0.53 -4.05
C GLY A 89 7.17 -1.21 -3.71
N SER A 90 6.30 -1.29 -4.71
CA SER A 90 5.03 -2.01 -4.63
C SER A 90 4.73 -2.67 -5.98
N GLN A 91 4.07 -3.82 -5.96
CA GLN A 91 3.72 -4.58 -7.14
C GLN A 91 2.36 -5.27 -6.95
N LEU A 92 1.46 -5.09 -7.92
CA LEU A 92 0.29 -5.95 -8.05
C LEU A 92 0.71 -7.28 -8.69
N VAL A 93 0.30 -8.38 -8.08
CA VAL A 93 0.55 -9.76 -8.51
C VAL A 93 -0.75 -10.35 -9.01
#